data_AF-A0A1H8W7A8-F1
#
_entry.id   AF-A0A1H8W7A8-F1
#
_cell.length_a   1.000
_cell.length_b   1.000
_cell.length_c   1.000
_cell.angle_alpha   90.00
_cell.angle_beta   90.00
_cell.angle_gamma   90.00
#
_symmetry.space_group_name_H-M   'P 1'
#
loop_
_entity.id
_entity.type
_entity.pdbx_description
1 polymer ?
#
loop_
_entity_poly.entity_id
_entity_poly.type
_entity_poly.pdbx_seq_one_letter_code
_entity_poly.pdbx_strand_id
1 'polypeptide(L)'
;MDYDVLVEQIVAEVLRRLGEAPQTPPPFSQKVSALAVFTGGLLGLEESLAQVKTLQTRGFSFTVLLSAAAETVIGLERIQAQLGRDVKIMTGRSPYPGKELREAELVLIPVLTQNTAARIAATQADSLCSTVIMQALMMGKPVVAASNAADPQDGSRKEKNMGKAAPALLEKLRKNLETISLYGVQLVAASELAAACAASCGKAARQKTNVAKPAVKERGKRTVLDAKAVQAALAQGVQTLSLSPETIITPLARDMARDAHIIFQFEEA
;
A
#
# COMPACT_ATOMS: atom_id res chain seq x y z
N MET A 1 -33.76 32.92 8.29
CA MET A 1 -33.72 31.52 7.79
C MET A 1 -32.86 31.56 6.56
N ASP A 2 -31.77 30.80 6.58
CA ASP A 2 -30.69 30.91 5.61
C ASP A 2 -31.04 30.04 4.39
N TYR A 3 -31.29 30.68 3.25
CA TYR A 3 -31.77 30.00 2.05
C TYR A 3 -30.76 28.96 1.55
N ASP A 4 -29.48 29.16 1.81
CA ASP A 4 -28.41 28.25 1.42
C ASP A 4 -28.48 26.91 2.17
N VAL A 5 -28.87 26.93 3.45
CA VAL A 5 -29.07 25.72 4.26
C VAL A 5 -30.25 24.90 3.72
N LEU A 6 -31.31 25.57 3.26
CA LEU A 6 -32.46 24.90 2.67
C LEU A 6 -32.12 24.29 1.31
N VAL A 7 -31.32 24.98 0.50
CA VAL A 7 -30.84 24.47 -0.79
C VAL A 7 -29.95 23.23 -0.60
N GLU A 8 -29.02 23.24 0.36
CA GLU A 8 -28.18 22.07 0.65
C GLU A 8 -29.01 20.86 1.11
N GLN A 9 -30.03 21.08 1.95
CA GLN A 9 -30.91 20.00 2.41
C GLN A 9 -31.77 19.42 1.29
N ILE A 10 -32.27 20.26 0.37
CA ILE A 10 -33.05 19.82 -0.78
C ILE A 10 -32.17 19.05 -1.76
N VAL A 11 -30.95 19.54 -2.05
CA VAL A 11 -30.00 18.86 -2.95
C VAL A 11 -29.60 17.50 -2.37
N ALA A 12 -29.32 17.43 -1.06
CA ALA A 12 -29.00 16.18 -0.39
C ALA A 12 -30.17 15.17 -0.45
N GLU A 13 -31.41 15.63 -0.25
CA GLU A 13 -32.61 14.78 -0.32
C GLU A 13 -32.91 14.30 -1.75
N VAL A 14 -32.68 15.14 -2.76
CA VAL A 14 -32.84 14.78 -4.18
C VAL A 14 -31.81 13.73 -4.58
N LEU A 15 -30.53 13.91 -4.23
CA LEU A 15 -29.47 12.93 -4.50
C LEU A 15 -29.72 11.59 -3.78
N ARG A 16 -30.28 11.62 -2.56
CA ARG A 16 -30.67 10.43 -1.81
C ARG A 16 -31.77 9.63 -2.52
N ARG A 17 -32.76 10.31 -3.13
CA ARG A 17 -33.87 9.66 -3.85
C ARG A 17 -33.48 9.11 -5.22
N LEU A 18 -32.44 9.66 -5.84
CA LEU A 18 -31.94 9.21 -7.13
C LEU A 18 -30.98 8.00 -7.03
N GLY A 19 -30.63 7.56 -5.81
CA GLY A 19 -29.67 6.46 -5.62
C GLY A 19 -28.22 6.83 -5.99
N GLU A 20 -27.97 8.10 -6.28
CA GLU A 20 -26.67 8.68 -6.67
C GLU A 20 -25.96 9.35 -5.48
N ALA A 21 -26.33 9.03 -4.24
CA ALA A 21 -25.50 9.43 -3.12
C ALA A 21 -24.11 8.80 -3.30
N PRO A 22 -23.01 9.57 -3.25
CA PRO A 22 -21.71 8.97 -3.00
C PRO A 22 -21.87 8.24 -1.67
N GLN A 23 -21.91 6.91 -1.74
CA GLN A 23 -22.01 6.07 -0.56
C GLN A 23 -20.71 6.26 0.21
N THR A 24 -20.71 7.24 1.12
CA THR A 24 -19.66 7.38 2.11
C THR A 24 -19.67 6.08 2.91
N PRO A 25 -18.62 5.25 2.82
CA PRO A 25 -18.64 3.97 3.49
C PRO A 25 -18.76 4.20 5.00
N PRO A 26 -19.48 3.34 5.74
CA PRO A 26 -19.72 3.53 7.15
C PRO A 26 -18.40 3.74 7.94
N PRO A 27 -18.45 4.48 9.06
CA PRO A 27 -17.29 4.63 9.93
C PRO A 27 -16.79 3.27 10.41
N PHE A 28 -15.48 3.16 10.66
CA PHE A 28 -14.90 1.91 11.16
C PHE A 28 -15.38 1.66 12.59
N SER A 29 -15.84 0.44 12.87
CA SER A 29 -16.35 0.02 14.19
C SER A 29 -15.24 -0.02 15.26
N GLN A 30 -13.98 -0.03 14.85
CA GLN A 30 -12.80 0.06 15.71
C GLN A 30 -11.88 1.19 15.22
N LYS A 31 -11.18 1.80 16.17
CA LYS A 31 -10.20 2.86 15.90
C LYS A 31 -9.02 2.30 15.11
N VAL A 32 -8.76 2.86 13.93
CA VAL A 32 -7.67 2.43 13.03
C VAL A 32 -6.44 3.29 13.30
N SER A 33 -5.31 2.68 13.65
CA SER A 33 -4.04 3.40 13.78
C SER A 33 -3.36 3.53 12.42
N ALA A 34 -2.86 4.71 12.07
CA ALA A 34 -2.12 4.94 10.82
C ALA A 34 -0.95 5.90 11.03
N LEU A 35 0.09 5.75 10.20
CA LEU A 35 1.25 6.62 10.19
C LEU A 35 1.22 7.51 8.94
N ALA A 36 1.00 8.81 9.13
CA ALA A 36 0.94 9.80 8.05
C ALA A 36 2.32 10.42 7.82
N VAL A 37 2.94 10.13 6.67
CA VAL A 37 4.27 10.63 6.31
C VAL A 37 4.13 11.80 5.34
N PHE A 38 4.43 13.02 5.80
CA PHE A 38 4.41 14.20 4.95
C PHE A 38 5.80 14.52 4.43
N THR A 39 5.89 14.77 3.13
CA THR A 39 7.12 15.22 2.46
C THR A 39 6.97 16.67 1.98
N GLY A 40 8.08 17.33 1.62
CA GLY A 40 8.12 18.78 1.34
C GLY A 40 7.50 19.23 0.01
N GLY A 41 6.30 18.76 -0.32
CA GLY A 41 5.54 19.19 -1.50
C GLY A 41 4.31 20.02 -1.12
N LEU A 42 3.84 20.86 -2.06
CA LEU A 42 2.64 21.67 -1.90
C LEU A 42 1.49 21.28 -2.85
N LEU A 43 1.80 20.60 -3.96
CA LEU A 43 0.78 20.16 -4.91
C LEU A 43 -0.06 19.04 -4.28
N GLY A 44 -1.38 19.22 -4.28
CA GLY A 44 -2.32 18.30 -3.64
C GLY A 44 -2.34 18.37 -2.11
N LEU A 45 -1.64 19.32 -1.47
CA LEU A 45 -1.56 19.40 0.00
C LEU A 45 -2.92 19.68 0.66
N GLU A 46 -3.66 20.70 0.20
CA GLU A 46 -4.96 21.05 0.80
C GLU A 46 -5.97 19.92 0.68
N GLU A 47 -6.08 19.34 -0.51
CA GLU A 47 -6.95 18.19 -0.77
C GLU A 47 -6.57 17.00 0.10
N SER A 48 -5.27 16.70 0.22
CA SER A 48 -4.80 15.60 1.03
C SER A 48 -5.03 15.83 2.52
N LEU A 49 -4.85 17.06 3.02
CA LEU A 49 -5.20 17.42 4.40
C LEU A 49 -6.71 17.26 4.65
N ALA A 50 -7.56 17.65 3.70
CA ALA A 50 -9.00 17.42 3.78
C ALA A 50 -9.31 15.91 3.82
N GLN A 51 -8.67 15.09 2.99
CA GLN A 51 -8.85 13.64 3.03
C GLN A 51 -8.35 13.01 4.34
N VAL A 52 -7.24 13.49 4.91
CA VAL A 52 -6.76 13.01 6.22
C VAL A 52 -7.78 13.36 7.32
N LYS A 53 -8.39 14.56 7.29
CA LYS A 53 -9.50 14.91 8.19
C LYS A 53 -10.71 13.99 8.00
N THR A 54 -11.08 13.70 6.75
CA THR A 54 -12.16 12.73 6.46
C THR A 54 -11.85 11.35 7.02
N LEU A 55 -10.59 10.91 7.03
CA LEU A 55 -10.21 9.67 7.70
C LEU A 55 -10.34 9.77 9.23
N GLN A 56 -9.97 10.90 9.84
CA GLN A 56 -10.14 11.12 11.29
C GLN A 56 -11.62 10.99 11.71
N THR A 57 -12.54 11.60 10.96
CA THR A 57 -13.99 11.49 11.25
C THR A 57 -14.52 10.06 11.07
N ARG A 58 -13.80 9.21 10.32
CA ARG A 58 -14.13 7.81 10.09
C ARG A 58 -13.46 6.84 11.08
N GLY A 59 -12.78 7.37 12.10
CA GLY A 59 -12.19 6.58 13.19
C GLY A 59 -10.69 6.31 13.05
N PHE A 60 -9.99 6.97 12.12
CA PHE A 60 -8.53 6.89 12.05
C PHE A 60 -7.88 7.77 13.11
N SER A 61 -6.84 7.24 13.75
CA SER A 61 -5.88 8.02 14.53
C SER A 61 -4.52 8.00 13.86
N PHE A 62 -3.89 9.18 13.85
CA PHE A 62 -2.63 9.38 13.16
C PHE A 62 -1.48 9.63 14.14
N THR A 63 -0.36 8.96 13.90
CA THR A 63 0.95 9.55 14.20
C THR A 63 1.44 10.21 12.91
N VAL A 64 1.95 11.43 13.00
CA VAL A 64 2.47 12.18 11.86
C VAL A 64 3.99 12.14 11.87
N LEU A 65 4.59 11.85 10.72
CA LEU A 65 6.02 11.95 10.49
C LEU A 65 6.28 12.99 9.41
N LEU A 66 7.05 14.02 9.74
CA LEU A 66 7.46 15.06 8.80
C LEU A 66 8.90 14.81 8.34
N SER A 67 9.11 14.92 7.03
CA SER A 67 10.47 15.12 6.50
C SER A 67 10.99 16.50 6.86
N ALA A 68 12.31 16.70 6.87
CA ALA A 68 12.91 18.02 7.12
C ALA A 68 12.33 19.11 6.18
N ALA A 69 12.09 18.79 4.90
CA ALA A 69 11.48 19.72 3.97
C ALA A 69 9.99 19.99 4.28
N ALA A 70 9.26 18.99 4.78
CA ALA A 70 7.87 19.17 5.21
C ALA A 70 7.77 20.04 6.47
N GLU A 71 8.71 19.91 7.40
CA GLU A 71 8.80 20.78 8.58
C GLU A 71 8.95 22.26 8.17
N THR A 72 9.78 22.55 7.17
CA THR A 72 9.96 23.92 6.68
C THR A 72 8.79 24.43 5.84
N VAL A 73 8.26 23.60 4.95
CA VAL A 73 7.28 24.05 3.93
C VAL A 73 5.84 23.99 4.44
N ILE A 74 5.50 22.96 5.23
CA ILE A 74 4.15 22.76 5.77
C ILE A 74 4.06 23.37 7.17
N GLY A 75 5.06 23.10 8.02
CA GLY A 75 5.10 23.58 9.40
C GLY A 75 4.29 22.71 10.37
N LEU A 76 4.83 22.55 11.59
CA LEU A 76 4.19 21.77 12.65
C LEU A 76 2.84 22.40 13.07
N GLU A 77 2.79 23.72 13.19
CA GLU A 77 1.59 24.46 13.60
C GLU A 77 0.44 24.21 12.64
N ARG A 78 0.73 24.17 11.34
CA ARG A 78 -0.28 23.90 10.31
C ARG A 78 -0.83 22.49 10.43
N ILE A 79 0.03 21.50 10.65
CA ILE A 79 -0.40 20.11 10.88
C ILE A 79 -1.30 20.03 12.12
N GLN A 80 -0.93 20.68 13.22
CA GLN A 80 -1.74 20.70 14.45
C GLN A 80 -3.07 21.44 14.27
N ALA A 81 -3.08 22.55 13.53
CA ALA A 81 -4.30 23.28 13.22
C ALA A 81 -5.27 22.44 12.36
N GLN A 82 -4.75 21.57 11.50
CA GLN A 82 -5.56 20.74 10.62
C GLN A 82 -5.97 19.40 11.28
N LEU A 83 -5.09 18.76 12.04
CA LEU A 83 -5.30 17.40 12.56
C LEU A 83 -5.58 17.35 14.07
N GLY A 84 -5.54 18.50 14.75
CA GLY A 84 -5.71 18.61 16.20
C GLY A 84 -4.37 18.73 16.94
N ARG A 85 -4.38 19.45 18.07
CA ARG A 85 -3.17 19.70 18.88
C ARG A 85 -2.59 18.45 19.54
N ASP A 86 -3.44 17.44 19.77
CA ASP A 86 -3.05 16.20 20.43
C ASP A 86 -2.43 15.17 19.47
N VAL A 87 -2.31 15.49 18.17
CA VAL A 87 -1.68 14.60 17.20
C VAL A 87 -0.19 14.46 17.53
N LYS A 88 0.28 13.22 17.62
CA LYS A 88 1.71 12.96 17.81
C LYS A 88 2.46 13.31 16.52
N ILE A 89 3.40 14.24 16.59
CA ILE A 89 4.25 14.65 15.46
C ILE A 89 5.69 14.21 15.73
N MET A 90 6.29 13.58 14.72
CA MET A 90 7.67 13.15 14.69
C MET A 90 8.38 13.80 13.51
N THR A 91 9.67 14.01 13.64
CA THR A 91 10.53 14.73 12.68
C THR A 91 11.76 13.91 12.36
N GLY A 92 12.59 14.36 11.42
CA GLY A 92 13.87 13.70 11.11
C GLY A 92 14.83 13.57 12.30
N ARG A 93 14.61 14.33 13.39
CA ARG A 93 15.39 14.29 14.62
C ARG A 93 14.80 13.36 15.70
N SER A 94 13.59 12.86 15.49
CA SER A 94 12.94 11.94 16.42
C SER A 94 13.59 10.55 16.35
N PRO A 95 13.53 9.76 17.45
CA PRO A 95 13.88 8.35 17.41
C PRO A 95 13.03 7.60 16.37
N TYR A 96 13.56 6.47 15.90
CA TYR A 96 12.86 5.63 14.94
C TYR A 96 11.48 5.16 15.49
N PRO A 97 10.35 5.39 14.78
CA PRO A 97 8.99 5.12 15.26
C PRO A 97 8.61 3.64 15.11
N GLY A 98 9.43 2.72 15.63
CA GLY A 98 9.22 1.29 15.46
C GLY A 98 7.94 0.77 16.10
N LYS A 99 7.51 1.37 17.23
CA LYS A 99 6.25 1.00 17.91
C LYS A 99 5.05 1.43 17.07
N GLU A 100 5.04 2.70 16.67
CA GLU A 100 3.97 3.33 15.90
C GLU A 100 3.81 2.65 14.55
N LEU A 101 4.91 2.33 13.87
CA LEU A 101 4.86 1.60 12.61
C LEU A 101 4.28 0.19 12.78
N ARG A 102 4.64 -0.54 13.84
CA ARG A 102 4.08 -1.88 14.11
C ARG A 102 2.59 -1.84 14.37
N GLU A 103 2.14 -0.87 15.17
CA GLU A 103 0.74 -0.68 15.55
C GLU A 103 -0.11 -0.12 14.40
N ALA A 104 0.47 0.68 13.50
CA ALA A 104 -0.24 1.24 12.35
C ALA A 104 -0.73 0.15 11.40
N GLU A 105 -2.00 0.18 11.03
CA GLU A 105 -2.59 -0.72 10.03
C GLU A 105 -2.14 -0.37 8.61
N LEU A 106 -1.80 0.89 8.36
CA LEU A 106 -1.23 1.36 7.09
C LEU A 106 -0.31 2.57 7.28
N VAL A 107 0.51 2.81 6.27
CA VAL A 107 1.23 4.06 6.09
C VAL A 107 0.58 4.84 4.96
N LEU A 108 0.24 6.09 5.21
CA LEU A 108 -0.25 7.00 4.17
C LEU A 108 0.77 8.11 3.95
N ILE A 109 0.92 8.53 2.71
CA ILE A 109 1.82 9.62 2.29
C ILE A 109 0.94 10.70 1.66
N PRO A 110 0.41 11.65 2.46
CA PRO A 110 -0.54 12.65 1.95
C PRO A 110 0.09 13.56 0.90
N VAL A 111 1.41 13.73 0.91
CA VAL A 111 2.12 14.41 -0.17
C VAL A 111 3.40 13.65 -0.47
N LEU A 112 3.43 12.91 -1.57
CA LEU A 112 4.64 12.27 -2.09
C LEU A 112 5.38 13.24 -3.00
N THR A 113 6.64 13.55 -2.69
CA THR A 113 7.51 14.38 -3.55
C THR A 113 8.28 13.52 -4.55
N GLN A 114 8.68 14.13 -5.67
CA GLN A 114 9.60 13.52 -6.65
C GLN A 114 10.89 12.98 -6.00
N ASN A 115 11.47 13.72 -5.05
CA ASN A 115 12.65 13.31 -4.31
C ASN A 115 12.41 12.05 -3.47
N THR A 116 11.29 11.99 -2.74
CA THR A 116 10.97 10.82 -1.94
C THR A 116 10.66 9.62 -2.83
N ALA A 117 9.89 9.79 -3.90
CA ALA A 117 9.62 8.74 -4.87
C ALA A 117 10.91 8.17 -5.48
N ALA A 118 11.87 9.04 -5.84
CA ALA A 118 13.18 8.61 -6.35
C ALA A 118 13.97 7.79 -5.32
N ARG A 119 14.00 8.21 -4.05
CA ARG A 119 14.68 7.47 -2.97
C ARG A 119 14.05 6.10 -2.75
N ILE A 120 12.72 6.01 -2.67
CA ILE A 120 12.04 4.72 -2.51
C ILE A 120 12.28 3.82 -3.73
N ALA A 121 12.22 4.36 -4.95
CA ALA A 121 12.49 3.59 -6.18
C ALA A 121 13.92 3.01 -6.18
N ALA A 122 14.89 3.78 -5.69
CA ALA A 122 16.29 3.37 -5.54
C ALA A 122 16.56 2.54 -4.28
N THR A 123 15.54 2.18 -3.50
CA THR A 123 15.67 1.50 -2.20
C THR A 123 16.56 2.24 -1.19
N GLN A 124 16.67 3.56 -1.34
CA GLN A 124 17.48 4.43 -0.50
C GLN A 124 16.70 4.86 0.74
N ALA A 125 17.08 4.33 1.89
CA ALA A 125 16.47 4.57 3.20
C ALA A 125 17.33 5.50 4.07
N ASP A 126 17.70 6.68 3.54
CA ASP A 126 18.68 7.61 4.12
C ASP A 126 18.08 8.71 5.01
N SER A 127 16.75 8.83 5.04
CA SER A 127 15.99 9.73 5.89
C SER A 127 14.94 8.96 6.68
N LEU A 128 14.53 9.47 7.84
CA LEU A 128 13.54 8.79 8.67
C LEU A 128 12.24 8.47 7.91
N CYS A 129 11.76 9.38 7.06
CA CYS A 129 10.61 9.16 6.19
C CYS A 129 10.83 8.00 5.22
N SER A 130 11.95 7.99 4.49
CA SER A 130 12.25 6.91 3.54
C SER A 130 12.48 5.57 4.24
N THR A 131 13.10 5.56 5.42
CA THR A 131 13.30 4.35 6.23
C THR A 131 11.96 3.77 6.68
N VAL A 132 11.06 4.61 7.18
CA VAL A 132 9.72 4.20 7.62
C VAL A 132 8.89 3.66 6.46
N ILE A 133 8.88 4.34 5.31
CA ILE A 133 8.16 3.89 4.11
C ILE A 133 8.71 2.54 3.64
N MET A 134 10.03 2.40 3.53
CA MET A 134 10.67 1.16 3.11
C MET A 134 10.36 0.02 4.09
N GLN A 135 10.45 0.27 5.40
CA GLN A 135 10.12 -0.73 6.39
C GLN A 135 8.65 -1.13 6.33
N ALA A 136 7.72 -0.20 6.08
CA ALA A 136 6.31 -0.52 5.91
C ALA A 136 6.09 -1.49 4.74
N LEU A 137 6.73 -1.25 3.60
CA LEU A 137 6.70 -2.14 2.43
C LEU A 137 7.29 -3.52 2.78
N MET A 138 8.44 -3.57 3.44
CA MET A 138 9.07 -4.83 3.87
C MET A 138 8.21 -5.62 4.87
N MET A 139 7.42 -4.93 5.69
CA MET A 139 6.47 -5.54 6.63
C MET A 139 5.16 -5.98 5.95
N GLY A 140 5.00 -5.75 4.64
CA GLY A 140 3.76 -6.02 3.92
C GLY A 140 2.59 -5.14 4.37
N LYS A 141 2.86 -3.99 5.01
CA LYS A 141 1.82 -3.04 5.39
C LYS A 141 1.37 -2.27 4.14
N PRO A 142 0.06 -2.02 3.98
CA PRO A 142 -0.42 -1.15 2.91
C PRO A 142 0.26 0.23 2.99
N VAL A 143 0.75 0.71 1.86
CA VAL A 143 1.30 2.05 1.70
C VAL A 143 0.48 2.77 0.63
N VAL A 144 -0.22 3.85 1.00
CA VAL A 144 -1.05 4.65 0.08
C VAL A 144 -0.45 6.04 -0.04
N ALA A 145 -0.25 6.55 -1.25
CA ALA A 145 0.43 7.82 -1.47
C ALA A 145 -0.28 8.70 -2.51
N ALA A 146 -0.48 9.97 -2.17
CA ALA A 146 -0.97 10.96 -3.13
C ALA A 146 0.17 11.34 -4.09
N SER A 147 -0.03 11.13 -5.40
CA SER A 147 1.02 11.27 -6.40
C SER A 147 1.17 12.68 -6.97
N ASN A 148 0.26 13.63 -6.70
CA ASN A 148 0.22 14.95 -7.35
C ASN A 148 1.56 15.72 -7.32
N ALA A 149 2.24 15.73 -6.16
CA ALA A 149 3.54 16.38 -6.04
C ALA A 149 4.70 15.57 -6.64
N ALA A 150 4.53 14.28 -6.90
CA ALA A 150 5.53 13.41 -7.49
C ALA A 150 5.37 13.26 -9.01
N ASP A 151 4.14 13.31 -9.53
CA ASP A 151 3.86 13.14 -10.95
C ASP A 151 4.36 14.36 -11.73
N PRO A 152 5.34 14.20 -12.64
CA PRO A 152 5.82 15.30 -13.47
C PRO A 152 4.78 15.81 -14.49
N GLN A 153 3.71 15.06 -14.75
CA GLN A 153 2.65 15.40 -15.70
C GLN A 153 1.33 15.84 -15.04
N ASP A 154 1.30 15.95 -13.70
CA ASP A 154 0.15 16.42 -12.94
C ASP A 154 -0.43 17.72 -13.52
N GLY A 155 -1.76 17.83 -13.57
CA GLY A 155 -2.47 18.95 -14.17
C GLY A 155 -2.06 20.30 -13.58
N SER A 156 -1.89 20.37 -12.25
CA SER A 156 -1.48 21.60 -11.57
C SER A 156 -0.07 22.05 -11.94
N ARG A 157 0.81 21.14 -12.37
CA ARG A 157 2.14 21.51 -12.90
C ARG A 157 2.05 22.14 -14.28
N LYS A 158 1.14 21.66 -15.13
CA LYS A 158 0.91 22.21 -16.47
C LYS A 158 0.34 23.62 -16.37
N GLU A 159 -0.67 23.81 -15.51
CA GLU A 159 -1.28 25.12 -15.23
C GLU A 159 -0.26 26.16 -14.74
N LYS A 160 0.68 25.73 -13.89
CA LYS A 160 1.75 26.58 -13.36
C LYS A 160 2.98 26.70 -14.27
N ASN A 161 2.90 26.20 -15.51
CA ASN A 161 4.00 26.23 -16.48
C ASN A 161 5.31 25.59 -15.97
N MET A 162 5.20 24.53 -15.15
CA MET A 162 6.31 23.83 -14.50
C MET A 162 6.82 22.60 -15.29
N GLY A 163 6.32 22.38 -16.51
CA GLY A 163 6.61 21.21 -17.34
C GLY A 163 7.84 21.32 -18.28
N LYS A 164 8.73 22.30 -18.05
CA LYS A 164 9.84 22.62 -18.97
C LYS A 164 11.07 21.71 -18.86
N ALA A 165 11.00 20.67 -18.03
CA ALA A 165 12.11 19.74 -17.86
C ALA A 165 12.38 18.95 -19.16
N ALA A 166 13.63 18.53 -19.37
CA ALA A 166 14.00 17.71 -20.52
C ALA A 166 13.18 16.40 -20.55
N PRO A 167 12.77 15.90 -21.74
CA PRO A 167 11.95 14.69 -21.86
C PRO A 167 12.51 13.47 -21.12
N ALA A 168 13.82 13.25 -21.17
CA ALA A 168 14.47 12.14 -20.48
C ALA A 168 14.34 12.22 -18.96
N LEU A 169 14.36 13.43 -18.38
CA LEU A 169 14.15 13.64 -16.95
C LEU A 169 12.70 13.36 -16.54
N LEU A 170 11.73 13.85 -17.34
CA LEU A 170 10.31 13.55 -17.13
C LEU A 170 10.05 12.04 -17.13
N GLU A 171 10.64 11.32 -18.08
CA GLU A 171 10.51 9.87 -18.17
C GLU A 171 11.14 9.16 -16.97
N LYS A 172 12.31 9.61 -16.50
CA LYS A 172 12.93 9.06 -15.29
C LYS A 172 12.05 9.26 -14.05
N LEU A 173 11.45 10.43 -13.88
CA LEU A 173 10.55 10.73 -12.77
C LEU A 173 9.29 9.85 -12.82
N ARG A 174 8.72 9.64 -14.01
CA ARG A 174 7.59 8.73 -14.24
C ARG A 174 7.95 7.28 -13.91
N LYS A 175 9.11 6.80 -14.35
CA LYS A 175 9.62 5.46 -14.02
C LYS A 175 9.81 5.23 -12.53
N ASN A 176 10.21 6.25 -11.77
CA ASN A 176 10.29 6.13 -10.32
C ASN A 176 8.92 5.83 -9.70
N LEU A 177 7.85 6.49 -10.18
CA LEU A 177 6.47 6.20 -9.74
C LEU A 177 6.03 4.78 -10.10
N GLU A 178 6.31 4.32 -11.32
CA GLU A 178 6.05 2.94 -11.72
C GLU A 178 6.79 1.94 -10.81
N THR A 179 8.05 2.23 -10.50
CA THR A 179 8.91 1.36 -9.69
C THR A 179 8.37 1.21 -8.27
N ILE A 180 8.01 2.32 -7.60
CA ILE A 180 7.46 2.24 -6.25
C ILE A 180 6.07 1.61 -6.22
N SER A 181 5.29 1.73 -7.31
CA SER A 181 4.02 1.02 -7.44
C SER A 181 4.23 -0.50 -7.52
N LEU A 182 5.25 -0.95 -8.26
CA LEU A 182 5.66 -2.36 -8.29
C LEU A 182 6.16 -2.87 -6.93
N TYR A 183 6.73 -2.01 -6.09
CA TYR A 183 7.09 -2.36 -4.72
C TYR A 183 5.88 -2.48 -3.78
N GLY A 184 4.69 -2.04 -4.20
CA GLY A 184 3.46 -2.12 -3.42
C GLY A 184 2.94 -0.77 -2.89
N VAL A 185 3.51 0.35 -3.32
CA VAL A 185 2.91 1.68 -3.04
C VAL A 185 1.68 1.88 -3.92
N GLN A 186 0.51 2.02 -3.30
CA GLN A 186 -0.70 2.41 -4.00
C GLN A 186 -0.69 3.92 -4.25
N LEU A 187 -0.42 4.32 -5.49
CA LEU A 187 -0.45 5.71 -5.93
C LEU A 187 -1.89 6.10 -6.30
N VAL A 188 -2.35 7.24 -5.77
CA VAL A 188 -3.70 7.78 -6.00
C VAL A 188 -3.65 9.30 -6.16
N ALA A 189 -4.71 9.90 -6.68
CA ALA A 189 -4.90 11.33 -6.59
C ALA A 189 -5.11 11.76 -5.12
N ALA A 190 -4.70 12.97 -4.77
CA ALA A 190 -4.91 13.56 -3.45
C ALA A 190 -6.37 13.48 -2.99
N SER A 191 -7.32 13.74 -3.88
CA SER A 191 -8.76 13.65 -3.65
C SER A 191 -9.29 12.24 -3.34
N GLU A 192 -8.56 11.19 -3.71
CA GLU A 192 -8.97 9.79 -3.54
C GLU A 192 -8.33 9.12 -2.31
N LEU A 193 -7.48 9.86 -1.59
CA LEU A 193 -6.65 9.32 -0.51
C LEU A 193 -7.46 8.63 0.59
N ALA A 194 -8.58 9.21 1.04
CA ALA A 194 -9.40 8.60 2.09
C ALA A 194 -10.08 7.31 1.64
N ALA A 195 -10.56 7.27 0.39
CA ALA A 195 -11.20 6.09 -0.18
C ALA A 195 -10.18 4.93 -0.29
N ALA A 196 -8.99 5.21 -0.80
CA ALA A 196 -7.91 4.24 -0.95
C ALA A 196 -7.40 3.68 0.39
N CYS A 197 -7.21 4.53 1.40
CA CYS A 197 -6.85 4.11 2.75
C CYS A 197 -7.92 3.20 3.36
N ALA A 198 -9.20 3.59 3.27
CA ALA A 198 -10.30 2.79 3.81
C ALA A 198 -10.41 1.41 3.11
N ALA A 199 -10.23 1.36 1.79
CA ALA A 199 -10.22 0.11 1.04
C ALA A 199 -9.05 -0.80 1.44
N SER A 200 -7.93 -0.22 1.84
CA SER A 200 -6.72 -0.96 2.25
C SER A 200 -6.85 -1.61 3.63
N CYS A 201 -7.50 -0.95 4.60
CA CYS A 201 -7.77 -1.54 5.92
C CYS A 201 -8.65 -2.80 5.83
N GLY A 202 -9.65 -2.80 4.94
CA GLY A 202 -10.53 -3.96 4.74
C GLY A 202 -9.85 -5.17 4.07
N LYS A 203 -8.77 -4.95 3.31
CA LYS A 203 -7.99 -6.02 2.65
C LYS A 203 -6.97 -6.66 3.59
N ALA A 204 -6.35 -5.89 4.48
CA ALA A 204 -5.38 -6.39 5.45
C ALA A 204 -6.00 -7.40 6.45
N ALA A 205 -7.26 -7.17 6.86
CA ALA A 205 -8.02 -8.11 7.68
C ALA A 205 -8.37 -9.42 6.93
N ARG A 206 -8.62 -9.36 5.62
CA ARG A 206 -8.88 -10.53 4.76
C ARG A 206 -7.62 -11.31 4.37
N GLN A 207 -6.46 -10.65 4.27
CA GLN A 207 -5.19 -11.33 3.97
C GLN A 207 -4.62 -12.08 5.19
N LYS A 208 -4.95 -11.69 6.42
CA LYS A 208 -4.59 -12.48 7.61
C LYS A 208 -5.40 -13.78 7.74
N THR A 209 -6.57 -13.88 7.12
CA THR A 209 -7.40 -15.09 7.09
C THR A 209 -7.30 -15.88 5.79
N ASN A 210 -6.74 -15.30 4.73
CA ASN A 210 -6.45 -16.00 3.48
C ASN A 210 -4.96 -15.92 3.13
N VAL A 211 -4.18 -16.86 3.67
CA VAL A 211 -3.05 -17.43 2.92
C VAL A 211 -3.65 -18.37 1.85
N ALA A 212 -4.45 -17.81 0.96
CA ALA A 212 -4.86 -18.47 -0.27
C ALA A 212 -3.85 -18.06 -1.33
N LYS A 213 -3.11 -19.05 -1.85
CA LYS A 213 -2.15 -18.94 -2.95
C LYS A 213 -2.73 -18.08 -4.08
N PRO A 214 -1.93 -17.21 -4.73
CA PRO A 214 -2.40 -16.42 -5.85
C PRO A 214 -2.83 -17.37 -6.98
N ALA A 215 -4.05 -17.17 -7.47
CA ALA A 215 -4.63 -17.89 -8.58
C ALA A 215 -3.84 -17.58 -9.86
N VAL A 216 -2.96 -18.50 -10.23
CA VAL A 216 -2.44 -18.62 -11.59
C VAL A 216 -3.47 -19.41 -12.39
N LYS A 217 -3.90 -18.87 -13.53
CA LYS A 217 -4.83 -19.48 -14.48
C LYS A 217 -4.49 -20.97 -14.71
N GLU A 218 -5.47 -21.84 -14.45
CA GLU A 218 -5.37 -23.28 -14.66
C GLU A 218 -5.00 -23.59 -16.13
N ARG A 219 -3.79 -24.15 -16.30
CA ARG A 219 -3.46 -25.03 -17.42
C ARG A 219 -3.30 -26.42 -16.82
N GLY A 220 -4.11 -27.36 -17.29
CA GLY A 220 -4.10 -28.82 -17.10
C GLY A 220 -3.36 -29.37 -15.87
N LYS A 221 -4.09 -30.06 -14.99
CA LYS A 221 -3.62 -30.76 -13.78
C LYS A 221 -2.35 -31.61 -14.05
N ARG A 222 -1.17 -30.99 -13.99
CA ARG A 222 0.11 -31.70 -13.87
C ARG A 222 0.46 -31.75 -12.40
N THR A 223 0.40 -32.94 -11.83
CA THR A 223 0.82 -33.18 -10.45
C THR A 223 2.34 -33.00 -10.38
N VAL A 224 2.83 -32.14 -9.49
CA VAL A 224 4.27 -31.93 -9.28
C VAL A 224 4.68 -32.69 -8.03
N LEU A 225 5.65 -33.61 -8.15
CA LEU A 225 6.23 -34.31 -7.01
C LEU A 225 7.45 -33.52 -6.50
N ASP A 226 7.28 -32.90 -5.33
CA ASP A 226 8.33 -32.14 -4.65
C ASP A 226 9.04 -32.99 -3.56
N ALA A 227 10.16 -32.48 -3.06
CA ALA A 227 10.96 -33.16 -2.05
C ALA A 227 10.19 -33.41 -0.73
N LYS A 228 9.19 -32.56 -0.43
CA LYS A 228 8.34 -32.72 0.76
C LYS A 228 7.39 -33.90 0.64
N ALA A 229 6.84 -34.14 -0.55
CA ALA A 229 6.02 -35.32 -0.82
C ALA A 229 6.83 -36.62 -0.66
N VAL A 230 8.09 -36.64 -1.11
CA VAL A 230 8.99 -37.79 -0.92
C VAL A 230 9.35 -37.99 0.57
N GLN A 231 9.59 -36.91 1.31
CA GLN A 231 9.81 -36.99 2.77
C GLN A 231 8.59 -37.52 3.53
N ALA A 232 7.38 -37.10 3.16
CA ALA A 232 6.15 -37.57 3.77
C ALA A 232 5.92 -39.07 3.51
N ALA A 233 6.22 -39.55 2.30
CA ALA A 233 6.15 -40.96 1.95
C ALA A 233 7.16 -41.80 2.74
N LEU A 234 8.39 -41.30 2.89
CA LEU A 234 9.43 -41.95 3.68
C LEU A 234 9.05 -42.04 5.17
N ALA A 235 8.47 -40.97 5.73
CA ALA A 235 7.97 -40.96 7.10
C ALA A 235 6.82 -41.96 7.33
N GLN A 236 6.10 -42.33 6.27
CA GLN A 236 5.05 -43.35 6.28
C GLN A 236 5.56 -44.76 5.95
N GLY A 237 6.88 -44.93 5.77
CA GLY A 237 7.49 -46.23 5.46
C GLY A 237 7.19 -46.75 4.05
N VAL A 238 6.74 -45.88 3.14
CA VAL A 238 6.36 -46.24 1.78
C VAL A 238 7.60 -46.34 0.91
N GLN A 239 7.89 -47.54 0.40
CA GLN A 239 9.04 -47.80 -0.48
C GLN A 239 8.72 -47.62 -1.98
N THR A 240 7.44 -47.52 -2.33
CA THR A 240 6.99 -47.41 -3.72
C THR A 240 5.95 -46.31 -3.86
N LEU A 241 6.19 -45.36 -4.76
CA LEU A 241 5.28 -44.26 -5.05
C LEU A 241 4.64 -44.46 -6.42
N SER A 242 3.32 -44.64 -6.44
CA SER A 242 2.53 -44.66 -7.67
C SER A 242 2.30 -43.23 -8.17
N LEU A 243 2.74 -42.93 -9.39
CA LEU A 243 2.68 -41.62 -10.02
C LEU A 243 1.89 -41.70 -11.33
N SER A 244 1.14 -40.65 -11.67
CA SER A 244 0.56 -40.57 -13.01
C SER A 244 1.66 -40.27 -14.05
N PRO A 245 1.52 -40.71 -15.31
CA PRO A 245 2.51 -40.46 -16.37
C PRO A 245 2.83 -38.98 -16.62
N GLU A 246 1.91 -38.08 -16.28
CA GLU A 246 2.07 -36.63 -16.44
C GLU A 246 2.72 -35.94 -15.23
N THR A 247 3.20 -36.71 -14.25
CA THR A 247 3.80 -36.18 -13.01
C THR A 247 5.18 -35.57 -13.27
N ILE A 248 5.34 -34.28 -12.94
CA ILE A 248 6.64 -33.61 -13.02
C ILE A 248 7.38 -33.83 -11.69
N ILE A 249 8.48 -34.59 -11.75
CA ILE A 249 9.34 -34.83 -10.59
C ILE A 249 10.42 -33.75 -10.53
N THR A 250 10.48 -33.02 -9.42
CA THR A 250 11.54 -32.01 -9.22
C THR A 250 12.92 -32.68 -9.07
N PRO A 251 14.02 -32.02 -9.47
CA PRO A 251 15.37 -32.59 -9.33
C PRO A 251 15.69 -33.05 -7.91
N LEU A 252 15.32 -32.24 -6.92
CA LEU A 252 15.51 -32.55 -5.50
C LEU A 252 14.68 -33.77 -5.04
N ALA A 253 13.44 -33.93 -5.52
CA ALA A 253 12.63 -35.11 -5.22
C ALA A 253 13.22 -36.39 -5.82
N ARG A 254 13.81 -36.30 -7.03
CA ARG A 254 14.49 -37.42 -7.68
C ARG A 254 15.74 -37.85 -6.92
N ASP A 255 16.54 -36.88 -6.49
CA ASP A 255 17.75 -37.15 -5.70
C ASP A 255 17.39 -37.78 -4.35
N MET A 256 16.39 -37.24 -3.65
CA MET A 256 15.91 -37.80 -2.39
C MET A 256 15.36 -39.22 -2.51
N ALA A 257 14.60 -39.51 -3.56
CA ALA A 257 14.07 -40.86 -3.78
C ALA A 257 15.18 -41.87 -4.07
N ARG A 258 16.24 -41.46 -4.80
CA ARG A 258 17.42 -42.30 -5.07
C ARG A 258 18.16 -42.64 -3.77
N ASP A 259 18.39 -41.64 -2.92
CA ASP A 259 19.13 -41.81 -1.66
C ASP A 259 18.33 -42.64 -0.64
N ALA A 260 16.99 -42.59 -0.71
CA ALA A 260 16.09 -43.34 0.15
C ALA A 260 15.61 -44.68 -0.43
N HIS A 261 16.14 -45.11 -1.59
CA HIS A 261 15.75 -46.33 -2.31
C HIS A 261 14.23 -46.45 -2.61
N ILE A 262 13.57 -45.33 -2.88
CA ILE A 262 12.15 -45.31 -3.24
C ILE A 262 11.98 -45.56 -4.74
N ILE A 263 11.09 -46.49 -5.10
CA ILE A 263 10.78 -46.84 -6.49
C ILE A 263 9.58 -46.03 -6.96
N PHE A 264 9.69 -45.38 -8.12
CA PHE A 264 8.57 -44.75 -8.80
C PHE A 264 7.88 -45.77 -9.70
N GLN A 265 6.59 -46.05 -9.46
CA GLN A 265 5.75 -46.82 -10.35
C GLN A 265 4.81 -45.87 -11.09
N PHE A 266 4.80 -45.91 -12.41
CA PHE A 266 3.88 -45.10 -13.20
C PHE A 266 2.63 -45.93 -13.52
N GLU A 267 1.45 -45.40 -13.23
CA GLU A 267 0.19 -46.06 -13.62
C GLU A 267 0.06 -46.05 -15.14
N GLU A 268 -0.29 -47.21 -15.74
CA GLU A 268 -0.58 -47.30 -17.18
C GLU A 268 -1.85 -46.49 -17.52
N ALA A 269 -1.84 -45.85 -18.68
CA ALA A 269 -2.90 -44.96 -19.15
C ALA A 269 -4.17 -45.70 -19.57
#